data_AF-J9B931-F1
#
_entry.id   AF-J9B931-F1
#
_cell.length_a   1.000
_cell.length_b   1.000
_cell.length_c   1.000
_cell.angle_alpha   90.00
_cell.angle_beta   90.00
_cell.angle_gamma   90.00
#
_symmetry.space_group_name_H-M   'P 1'
#
loop_
_entity.id
_entity.type
_entity.pdbx_description
1 polymer ?
#
loop_
_entity_poly.entity_id
_entity_poly.type
_entity_poly.pdbx_seq_one_letter_code
_entity_poly.pdbx_strand_id
1 'polypeptide(L)'
;MDYCQESVKTAKRYAHGRTLLDLVDFHVMDYLIGNQDRHHYEAFSIFTNAPSYAIHLDNGRAFGRTDFDDDDILLPLKQCCVLRSSTFFTLLKYYREPISLTKALHQSMSKDPLAPILAYKHYPAVERRLHNVMVYIDKCVRENSVGPEGVIMAEYHNNVCLIFILNI
;
A
#
# COMPACT_ATOMS: atom_id res chain seq x y z
N MET A 1 -16.11 12.58 1.42
CA MET A 1 -14.88 13.28 1.84
C MET A 1 -13.81 12.97 0.81
N ASP A 2 -13.28 14.00 0.15
CA ASP A 2 -12.34 13.84 -0.96
C ASP A 2 -10.90 14.22 -0.56
N TYR A 3 -10.46 13.77 0.62
CA TYR A 3 -9.20 14.19 1.22
C TYR A 3 -8.00 13.90 0.32
N CYS A 4 -7.93 12.71 -0.29
CA CYS A 4 -6.81 12.41 -1.17
C CYS A 4 -6.78 13.28 -2.43
N GLN A 5 -7.91 13.55 -3.08
CA GLN A 5 -7.90 14.37 -4.30
C GLN A 5 -7.63 15.84 -3.98
N GLU A 6 -8.22 16.36 -2.91
CA GLU A 6 -8.14 17.80 -2.58
C GLU A 6 -6.83 18.17 -1.89
N SER A 7 -6.32 17.31 -1.00
CA SER A 7 -5.19 17.66 -0.10
C SER A 7 -3.90 16.88 -0.40
N VAL A 8 -4.00 15.61 -0.79
CA VAL A 8 -2.80 14.76 -0.96
C VAL A 8 -2.26 14.86 -2.38
N LYS A 9 -3.08 14.56 -3.39
CA LYS A 9 -2.67 14.55 -4.81
C LYS A 9 -2.24 15.93 -5.32
N THR A 10 -2.73 17.00 -4.72
CA THR A 10 -2.37 18.39 -5.04
C THR A 10 -1.10 18.86 -4.34
N ALA A 11 -0.68 18.19 -3.25
CA ALA A 11 0.51 18.57 -2.52
C ALA A 11 1.78 18.25 -3.31
N LYS A 12 2.71 19.22 -3.39
CA LYS A 12 3.96 19.15 -4.18
C LYS A 12 4.74 17.83 -3.97
N ARG A 13 4.75 17.30 -2.76
CA ARG A 13 5.48 16.07 -2.39
C ARG A 13 4.90 14.80 -3.04
N TYR A 14 3.60 14.79 -3.34
CA TYR A 14 2.85 13.64 -3.82
C TYR A 14 2.31 13.80 -5.24
N ALA A 15 2.27 15.03 -5.76
CA ALA A 15 1.71 15.34 -7.07
C ALA A 15 2.41 14.65 -8.24
N HIS A 16 3.71 14.36 -8.10
CA HIS A 16 4.49 13.69 -9.13
C HIS A 16 5.50 12.71 -8.52
N GLY A 17 5.76 11.62 -9.25
CA GLY A 17 6.76 10.64 -8.87
C GLY A 17 6.20 9.44 -8.12
N ARG A 18 7.04 8.85 -7.27
CA ARG A 18 6.74 7.60 -6.57
C ARG A 18 6.10 7.77 -5.20
N THR A 19 6.20 8.95 -4.58
CA THR A 19 5.90 9.13 -3.15
C THR A 19 4.47 8.75 -2.78
N LEU A 20 3.48 9.06 -3.63
CA LEU A 20 2.08 8.68 -3.39
C LEU A 20 1.90 7.16 -3.48
N LEU A 21 2.55 6.52 -4.45
CA LEU A 21 2.53 5.06 -4.60
C LEU A 21 3.24 4.37 -3.43
N ASP A 22 4.34 4.93 -2.93
CA ASP A 22 5.01 4.44 -1.73
C ASP A 22 4.09 4.53 -0.51
N LEU A 23 3.36 5.64 -0.34
CA LEU A 23 2.38 5.78 0.73
C LEU A 23 1.28 4.71 0.64
N VAL A 24 0.74 4.44 -0.56
CA VAL A 24 -0.26 3.37 -0.71
C VAL A 24 0.34 1.99 -0.42
N ASP A 25 1.53 1.68 -0.93
CA ASP A 25 2.20 0.39 -0.65
C ASP A 25 2.46 0.19 0.85
N PHE A 26 2.85 1.24 1.56
CA PHE A 26 3.00 1.24 3.02
C PHE A 26 1.69 0.88 3.72
N HIS A 27 0.60 1.57 3.37
CA HIS A 27 -0.69 1.37 3.99
C HIS A 27 -1.31 0.02 3.64
N VAL A 28 -1.01 -0.55 2.46
CA VAL A 28 -1.35 -1.94 2.13
C VAL A 28 -0.60 -2.91 3.06
N MET A 29 0.70 -2.72 3.27
CA MET A 29 1.47 -3.54 4.23
C MET A 29 0.94 -3.38 5.65
N ASP A 30 0.75 -2.15 6.12
CA ASP A 30 0.26 -1.83 7.46
C ASP A 30 -1.12 -2.44 7.70
N TYR A 31 -2.01 -2.44 6.70
CA TYR A 31 -3.33 -3.08 6.81
C TYR A 31 -3.20 -4.61 6.98
N LEU A 32 -2.37 -5.27 6.17
CA LEU A 32 -2.16 -6.72 6.26
C LEU A 32 -1.67 -7.13 7.66
N ILE A 33 -0.76 -6.36 8.24
CA ILE A 33 -0.20 -6.64 9.57
C ILE A 33 -1.03 -6.02 10.72
N GLY A 34 -1.94 -5.10 10.42
CA GLY A 34 -2.76 -4.39 11.41
C GLY A 34 -1.98 -3.36 12.24
N ASN A 35 -1.08 -2.60 11.60
CA ASN A 35 -0.31 -1.54 12.23
C ASN A 35 -0.99 -0.17 12.05
N GLN A 36 -1.41 0.45 13.14
CA GLN A 36 -2.10 1.75 13.14
C GLN A 36 -1.16 2.93 13.40
N ASP A 37 0.10 2.67 13.76
CA ASP A 37 1.01 3.71 14.30
C ASP A 37 1.86 4.39 13.21
N ARG A 38 1.40 4.36 11.95
CA ARG A 38 2.10 4.97 10.82
C ARG A 38 1.89 6.48 10.79
N HIS A 39 2.49 7.19 11.74
CA HIS A 39 2.40 8.65 11.85
C HIS A 39 3.56 9.38 11.13
N HIS A 40 4.66 8.69 10.86
CA HIS A 40 5.82 9.19 10.11
C HIS A 40 6.35 8.13 9.15
N TYR A 41 7.16 8.57 8.19
CA TYR A 41 8.01 7.69 7.40
C TYR A 41 9.39 8.31 7.25
N GLU A 42 10.40 7.44 7.30
CA GLU A 42 11.80 7.80 7.11
C GLU A 42 12.21 7.53 5.66
N ALA A 43 13.22 8.26 5.18
CA ALA A 43 13.72 8.11 3.81
C ALA A 43 15.21 8.47 3.75
N PHE A 44 15.99 7.76 2.93
CA PHE A 44 17.39 8.13 2.72
C PHE A 44 17.49 9.42 1.89
N SER A 45 18.26 10.40 2.36
CA SER A 45 18.51 11.67 1.66
C SER A 45 19.87 11.72 0.95
N ILE A 46 20.59 10.60 0.89
CA ILE A 46 21.97 10.54 0.35
C ILE A 46 22.02 10.60 -1.19
N PHE A 47 20.92 10.28 -1.87
CA PHE A 47 20.87 10.25 -3.33
C PHE A 47 20.32 11.57 -3.86
N THR A 48 21.18 12.41 -4.43
CA THR A 48 20.81 13.78 -4.85
C THR A 48 20.01 13.83 -6.16
N ASN A 49 20.14 12.81 -7.02
CA ASN A 49 19.55 12.78 -8.36
C ASN A 49 18.55 11.63 -8.56
N ALA A 50 18.08 11.01 -7.47
CA ALA A 50 17.13 9.91 -7.54
C ALA A 50 15.99 10.15 -6.53
N PRO A 51 14.75 9.80 -6.89
CA PRO A 51 13.64 9.89 -5.95
C PRO A 51 13.89 8.93 -4.78
N SER A 52 13.77 9.44 -3.55
CA SER A 52 13.86 8.62 -2.35
C SER A 52 12.60 7.77 -2.17
N TYR A 53 12.69 6.78 -1.29
CA TYR A 53 11.60 5.88 -0.91
C TYR A 53 11.44 5.84 0.59
N ALA A 54 10.21 5.58 1.03
CA ALA A 54 9.92 5.42 2.45
C ALA A 54 10.48 4.09 2.97
N ILE A 55 11.19 4.10 4.10
CA ILE A 55 11.80 2.92 4.74
C ILE A 55 10.77 2.27 5.66
N HIS A 56 10.48 0.98 5.46
CA HIS A 56 9.43 0.24 6.17
C HIS A 56 9.86 -0.11 7.62
N LEU A 57 9.95 0.88 8.50
CA LEU A 57 10.38 0.74 9.90
C LEU A 57 9.20 0.74 10.89
N ASP A 58 9.50 0.62 12.19
CA ASP A 58 8.54 0.79 13.30
C ASP A 58 7.30 -0.10 13.24
N ASN A 59 7.52 -1.39 12.98
CA ASN A 59 6.45 -2.39 12.90
C ASN A 59 6.15 -3.08 14.25
N GLY A 60 6.68 -2.55 15.37
CA GLY A 60 6.56 -3.17 16.70
C GLY A 60 5.14 -3.21 17.27
N ARG A 61 4.22 -2.39 16.74
CA ARG A 61 2.79 -2.38 17.11
C ARG A 61 1.90 -3.18 16.14
N ALA A 62 2.50 -3.91 15.21
CA ALA A 62 1.78 -4.79 14.29
C ALA A 62 1.31 -6.09 14.97
N PHE A 63 0.41 -6.81 14.29
CA PHE A 63 -0.11 -8.12 14.71
C PHE A 63 -0.74 -8.13 16.11
N GLY A 64 -1.33 -7.01 16.56
CA GLY A 64 -2.01 -6.94 17.86
C GLY A 64 -3.38 -7.63 17.91
N ARG A 65 -4.05 -7.79 16.76
CA ARG A 65 -5.41 -8.34 16.64
C ARG A 65 -5.52 -9.31 15.47
N THR A 66 -6.32 -10.38 15.64
CA THR A 66 -6.64 -11.37 14.58
C THR A 66 -8.11 -11.37 14.18
N ASP A 67 -8.95 -10.82 15.05
CA ASP A 67 -10.41 -10.76 15.03
C ASP A 67 -10.93 -9.40 14.55
N PHE A 68 -10.03 -8.45 14.27
CA PHE A 68 -10.35 -7.09 13.85
C PHE A 68 -9.45 -6.69 12.69
N ASP A 69 -10.05 -6.07 11.67
CA ASP A 69 -9.37 -5.48 10.53
C ASP A 69 -9.72 -3.99 10.52
N ASP A 70 -8.72 -3.14 10.66
CA ASP A 70 -8.93 -1.70 10.68
C ASP A 70 -8.94 -1.13 9.26
N ASP A 71 -10.12 -0.97 8.70
CA ASP A 71 -10.32 -0.43 7.36
C ASP A 71 -9.88 1.03 7.21
N ASP A 72 -9.62 1.76 8.31
CA ASP A 72 -9.09 3.12 8.25
C ASP A 72 -7.63 3.14 7.80
N ILE A 73 -6.85 2.09 8.13
CA ILE A 73 -5.46 1.95 7.65
C ILE A 73 -5.43 1.94 6.11
N LEU A 74 -6.45 1.37 5.46
CA LEU A 74 -6.52 1.22 4.01
C LEU A 74 -7.14 2.44 3.29
N LEU A 75 -7.48 3.52 4.02
CA LEU A 75 -8.06 4.73 3.43
C LEU A 75 -7.21 5.34 2.31
N PRO A 76 -5.87 5.35 2.34
CA PRO A 76 -5.09 5.87 1.21
C PRO A 76 -5.36 5.13 -0.10
N LEU A 77 -5.48 3.79 -0.08
CA LEU A 77 -5.89 3.04 -1.27
C LEU A 77 -7.31 3.41 -1.69
N LYS A 78 -8.26 3.43 -0.74
CA LYS A 78 -9.68 3.70 -1.00
C LYS A 78 -9.96 5.10 -1.53
N GLN A 79 -9.19 6.09 -1.10
CA GLN A 79 -9.38 7.49 -1.47
C GLN A 79 -8.55 7.89 -2.70
N CYS A 80 -7.30 7.43 -2.78
CA CYS A 80 -6.41 7.83 -3.86
C CYS A 80 -6.63 7.00 -5.13
N CYS A 81 -7.05 5.73 -5.00
CA CYS A 81 -7.19 4.79 -6.10
C CYS A 81 -5.99 4.81 -7.07
N VAL A 82 -4.78 4.77 -6.51
CA VAL A 82 -3.54 4.55 -7.25
C VAL A 82 -2.77 3.42 -6.59
N LEU A 83 -2.13 2.57 -7.38
CA LEU A 83 -1.40 1.40 -6.91
C LEU A 83 -0.23 1.11 -7.85
N ARG A 84 0.91 0.73 -7.27
CA ARG A 84 2.07 0.35 -8.05
C ARG A 84 1.84 -0.97 -8.79
N SER A 85 2.20 -1.01 -10.08
CA SER A 85 2.00 -2.21 -10.91
C SER A 85 2.65 -3.48 -10.31
N SER A 86 3.87 -3.38 -9.79
CA SER A 86 4.55 -4.52 -9.15
C SER A 86 3.81 -5.02 -7.90
N THR A 87 3.24 -4.11 -7.12
CA THR A 87 2.43 -4.44 -5.94
C THR A 87 1.17 -5.17 -6.35
N PHE A 88 0.44 -4.66 -7.35
CA PHE A 88 -0.76 -5.33 -7.88
C PHE A 88 -0.47 -6.77 -8.31
N PHE A 89 0.55 -6.98 -9.14
CA PHE A 89 0.88 -8.33 -9.62
C PHE A 89 1.31 -9.26 -8.49
N THR A 90 2.01 -8.75 -7.47
CA THR A 90 2.39 -9.53 -6.29
C THR A 90 1.17 -9.91 -5.44
N LEU A 91 0.24 -8.98 -5.21
CA LEU A 91 -1.00 -9.26 -4.49
C LEU A 91 -1.87 -10.26 -5.26
N LEU A 92 -2.00 -10.07 -6.57
CA LEU A 92 -2.76 -10.97 -7.45
C LEU A 92 -2.17 -12.38 -7.47
N LYS A 93 -0.84 -12.48 -7.50
CA LYS A 93 -0.11 -13.74 -7.39
C LYS A 93 -0.56 -14.50 -6.14
N TYR A 94 -0.38 -13.91 -4.96
CA TYR A 94 -0.74 -14.59 -3.70
C TYR A 94 -2.24 -14.82 -3.52
N TYR A 95 -3.08 -14.00 -4.16
CA TYR A 95 -4.52 -14.15 -4.11
C TYR A 95 -5.06 -15.29 -4.99
N ARG A 96 -4.38 -15.64 -6.10
CA ARG A 96 -4.87 -16.64 -7.08
C ARG A 96 -4.02 -17.91 -7.18
N GLU A 97 -2.73 -17.84 -6.88
CA GLU A 97 -1.79 -18.95 -7.10
C GLU A 97 -1.85 -20.04 -6.00
N PRO A 98 -1.35 -21.25 -6.28
CA PRO A 98 -1.40 -22.37 -5.32
C PRO A 98 -0.68 -22.12 -3.99
N ILE A 99 0.30 -21.22 -3.97
CA ILE A 99 1.00 -20.80 -2.75
C ILE A 99 0.38 -19.48 -2.28
N SER A 100 -0.39 -19.55 -1.20
CA SER A 100 -0.99 -18.37 -0.58
C SER A 100 0.05 -17.50 0.13
N LEU A 101 -0.33 -16.25 0.43
CA LEU A 101 0.52 -15.29 1.14
C LEU A 101 1.06 -15.86 2.45
N THR A 102 0.19 -16.47 3.25
CA THR A 102 0.57 -16.98 4.58
C THR A 102 1.42 -18.24 4.52
N LYS A 103 1.26 -19.09 3.50
CA LYS A 103 2.18 -20.22 3.27
C LYS A 103 3.59 -19.73 2.96
N ALA A 104 3.72 -18.74 2.08
CA ALA A 104 5.02 -18.13 1.76
C ALA A 104 5.62 -17.44 3.00
N LEU A 105 4.81 -16.71 3.76
CA LEU A 105 5.23 -16.05 5.00
C LEU A 105 5.71 -17.07 6.05
N HIS A 106 4.95 -18.16 6.26
CA HIS A 106 5.34 -19.23 7.18
C HIS A 106 6.66 -19.89 6.77
N GLN A 107 6.85 -20.20 5.48
CA GLN A 107 8.10 -20.76 4.96
C GLN A 107 9.30 -19.81 5.12
N SER A 108 9.07 -18.50 5.06
CA SER A 108 10.11 -17.51 5.31
C SER A 108 10.48 -17.46 6.80
N MET A 109 9.48 -17.34 7.68
CA MET A 109 9.69 -17.20 9.13
C MET A 109 10.19 -18.48 9.80
N SER A 110 9.94 -19.66 9.22
CA SER A 110 10.44 -20.93 9.76
C SER A 110 11.98 -21.07 9.71
N LYS A 111 12.65 -20.20 8.95
CA LYS A 111 14.11 -20.11 8.89
C LYS A 111 14.70 -19.28 10.03
N ASP A 112 13.88 -18.52 10.75
CA ASP A 112 14.31 -17.71 11.89
C ASP A 112 14.49 -18.59 13.14
N PRO A 113 15.61 -18.49 13.88
CA PRO A 113 15.83 -19.24 15.12
C PRO A 113 14.78 -19.02 16.21
N LEU A 114 14.04 -17.90 16.16
CA LEU A 114 12.97 -17.58 17.10
C LEU A 114 11.61 -18.18 16.69
N ALA A 115 11.56 -19.01 15.64
CA ALA A 115 10.33 -19.65 15.23
C ALA A 115 9.69 -20.47 16.38
N PRO A 116 8.36 -20.41 16.56
CA PRO A 116 7.38 -19.71 15.72
C PRO A 116 7.32 -18.18 15.99
N ILE A 117 7.47 -17.38 14.93
CA ILE A 117 7.44 -15.91 15.00
C ILE A 117 6.02 -15.35 15.16
N LEU A 118 5.04 -15.90 14.43
CA LEU A 118 3.64 -15.49 14.48
C LEU A 118 2.75 -16.66 14.92
N ALA A 119 1.82 -16.38 15.83
CA ALA A 119 0.78 -17.34 16.18
C ALA A 119 -0.11 -17.64 14.96
N TYR A 120 -0.45 -18.92 14.75
CA TYR A 120 -1.14 -19.37 13.54
C TYR A 120 -2.52 -18.75 13.32
N LYS A 121 -3.16 -18.22 14.37
CA LYS A 121 -4.40 -17.44 14.27
C LYS A 121 -4.27 -16.16 13.43
N HIS A 122 -3.04 -15.65 13.22
CA HIS A 122 -2.82 -14.50 12.32
C HIS A 122 -2.93 -14.87 10.84
N TYR A 123 -2.71 -16.13 10.47
CA TYR A 123 -2.75 -16.53 9.05
C TYR A 123 -4.14 -16.31 8.42
N PRO A 124 -5.26 -16.84 8.96
CA PRO A 124 -6.57 -16.54 8.38
C PRO A 124 -6.91 -15.05 8.41
N ALA A 125 -6.37 -14.27 9.37
CA ALA A 125 -6.55 -12.83 9.39
C ALA A 125 -5.83 -12.13 8.22
N VAL A 126 -4.58 -12.51 7.94
CA VAL A 126 -3.80 -11.96 6.82
C VAL A 126 -4.45 -12.32 5.47
N GLU A 127 -4.93 -13.55 5.29
CA GLU A 127 -5.63 -13.94 4.06
C GLU A 127 -6.96 -13.19 3.88
N ARG A 128 -7.73 -13.00 4.96
CA ARG A 128 -8.95 -12.18 4.94
C ARG A 128 -8.65 -10.72 4.58
N ARG A 129 -7.61 -10.14 5.17
CA ARG A 129 -7.17 -8.77 4.85
C ARG A 129 -6.68 -8.66 3.40
N LEU A 130 -5.94 -9.64 2.90
CA LEU A 130 -5.55 -9.69 1.48
C LEU A 130 -6.78 -9.68 0.56
N HIS A 131 -7.80 -10.49 0.88
CA HIS A 131 -9.06 -10.47 0.13
C HIS A 131 -9.70 -9.07 0.12
N ASN A 132 -9.78 -8.40 1.27
CA ASN A 132 -10.32 -7.04 1.35
C ASN A 132 -9.53 -6.05 0.48
N VAL A 133 -8.19 -6.10 0.52
CA VAL A 133 -7.34 -5.28 -0.36
C VAL A 133 -7.69 -5.51 -1.83
N MET A 134 -7.82 -6.76 -2.27
CA MET A 134 -8.18 -7.07 -3.66
C MET A 134 -9.58 -6.57 -4.04
N VAL A 135 -10.56 -6.66 -3.14
CA VAL A 135 -11.92 -6.11 -3.35
C VAL A 135 -11.88 -4.59 -3.55
N TYR A 136 -11.07 -3.87 -2.76
CA TYR A 136 -10.93 -2.43 -2.91
C TYR A 136 -10.18 -2.02 -4.19
N ILE A 137 -9.16 -2.77 -4.60
CA ILE A 137 -8.49 -2.57 -5.89
C ILE A 137 -9.48 -2.75 -7.03
N ASP A 138 -10.26 -3.84 -7.02
CA ASP A 138 -11.28 -4.11 -8.04
C ASP A 138 -12.33 -3.00 -8.09
N LYS A 139 -12.76 -2.48 -6.94
CA LYS A 139 -13.64 -1.32 -6.86
C LYS A 139 -13.02 -0.08 -7.53
N CYS A 140 -11.79 0.27 -7.17
CA CYS A 140 -11.08 1.41 -7.78
C CYS A 140 -10.99 1.26 -9.30
N VAL A 141 -10.68 0.06 -9.81
CA VAL A 141 -10.57 -0.19 -11.25
C VAL A 141 -11.91 -0.06 -11.96
N ARG A 142 -13.00 -0.60 -11.39
CA ARG A 142 -14.34 -0.53 -11.97
C ARG A 142 -14.93 0.88 -11.99
N GLU A 143 -14.62 1.68 -10.97
CA GLU A 143 -15.17 3.04 -10.82
C GLU A 143 -14.31 4.13 -11.51
N ASN A 144 -13.08 3.81 -11.92
CA ASN A 144 -12.22 4.73 -12.65
C ASN A 144 -12.63 4.82 -14.12
N SER A 145 -12.82 6.03 -14.64
CA SER A 145 -13.25 6.26 -16.04
C SER A 145 -12.25 5.81 -17.10
N VAL A 146 -10.96 5.71 -16.76
CA VAL A 146 -9.88 5.23 -17.64
C VAL A 146 -9.71 3.70 -17.50
N GLY A 147 -10.33 3.08 -16.48
CA GLY A 147 -10.17 1.67 -16.18
C GLY A 147 -8.85 1.37 -15.46
N PRO A 148 -8.24 0.18 -15.67
CA PRO A 148 -7.04 -0.25 -14.95
C PRO A 148 -5.86 0.71 -15.03
N GLU A 149 -5.64 1.36 -16.17
CA GLU A 149 -4.53 2.31 -16.38
C GLU A 149 -4.65 3.58 -15.53
N GLY A 150 -5.87 3.94 -15.12
CA GLY A 150 -6.10 5.06 -14.21
C GLY A 150 -5.79 4.76 -12.75
N VAL A 151 -5.50 3.50 -12.41
CA VAL A 151 -5.29 3.02 -11.04
C VAL A 151 -3.92 2.35 -10.90
N ILE A 152 -3.54 1.51 -11.85
CA ILE A 152 -2.34 0.66 -11.80
C ILE A 152 -1.25 1.32 -12.65
N MET A 153 -0.19 1.82 -12.00
CA MET A 153 0.84 2.62 -12.66
C MET A 153 2.23 2.43 -12.05
N ALA A 154 3.27 2.75 -12.82
CA ALA A 154 4.65 2.73 -12.33
C ALA A 154 5.03 4.02 -11.60
N GLU A 155 4.48 5.14 -12.05
CA GLU A 155 4.71 6.49 -11.53
C GLU A 155 3.39 7.27 -11.56
N TYR A 156 3.19 8.15 -10.58
CA TYR A 156 1.99 8.99 -10.50
C TYR A 156 2.30 10.40 -11.01
N HIS A 157 1.40 10.97 -11.81
CA HIS A 157 1.45 12.37 -12.21
C HIS A 157 0.07 13.02 -12.11
N ASN A 158 -0.01 14.15 -11.42
CA ASN A 158 -1.21 14.96 -11.35
C ASN A 158 -1.26 15.96 -12.52
N ASN A 159 -2.16 15.73 -13.47
CA ASN A 159 -2.32 16.56 -14.66
C ASN A 159 -2.89 17.96 -14.38
N VAL A 160 -3.51 18.19 -13.21
CA VAL A 160 -4.06 19.50 -12.83
C VAL A 160 -2.94 20.47 -12.42
N CYS A 161 -1.84 19.97 -11.85
CA CYS A 161 -0.71 20.80 -11.40
C CYS A 161 0.08 21.40 -12.59
N LEU A 162 0.16 20.68 -13.71
CA LEU A 162 0.82 21.15 -14.95
C LEU A 162 0.16 22.40 -15.55
N ILE A 163 -1.16 22.55 -15.39
CA ILE A 163 -1.92 23.69 -15.95
C ILE A 163 -1.62 24.99 -15.19
N PHE A 164 -1.32 24.92 -13.89
CA PHE A 164 -0.95 26.11 -13.11
C PHE A 164 0.46 26.63 -13.42
N ILE A 165 1.37 25.76 -13.87
CA ILE A 165 2.74 26.15 -14.24
C ILE A 165 2.79 26.75 -15.66
N LEU A 166 1.91 26.30 -16.56
CA LEU A 166 1.86 26.78 -17.95
C LEU A 166 1.03 28.05 -18.16
N ASN A 167 0.33 28.56 -17.13
CA ASN A 167 -0.47 29.78 -17.18
C ASN A 167 0.13 30.95 -16.36
N ILE A 168 1.45 30.96 -16.15
CA ILE A 168 2.22 32.08 -15.59
C ILE A 168 3.30 32.49 -16.59
#